data_AF-A0A0C2DS60-F1
#
_entry.id   AF-A0A0C2DS60-F1
#
_cell.length_a   1.000
_cell.length_b   1.000
_cell.length_c   1.000
_cell.angle_alpha   90.00
_cell.angle_beta   90.00
_cell.angle_gamma   90.00
#
_symmetry.space_group_name_H-M   'P 1'
#
loop_
_entity.id
_entity.type
_entity.pdbx_description
1 polymer ?
#
loop_
_entity_poly.entity_id
_entity_poly.type
_entity_poly.pdbx_seq_one_letter_code
_entity_poly.pdbx_strand_id
1 'polypeptide(L)' 'MKSKLNTEISERIEEDGRASSIVMTGIPECSEDLPPCGRQGDVENRVRGILNVLKVVCRPQVIYGMGRMSPS' A
#
# COMPACT_ATOMS: atom_id res chain seq x y z
N MET A 1 -29.71 -5.26 15.39
CA MET A 1 -29.72 -4.28 14.28
C MET A 1 -28.45 -3.42 14.18
N LYS A 2 -27.82 -2.99 15.28
CA LYS A 2 -26.57 -2.19 15.23
C LYS A 2 -25.35 -2.90 14.61
N SER A 3 -25.25 -4.22 14.73
CA SER A 3 -24.11 -4.98 14.20
C SER A 3 -24.05 -5.02 12.67
N LYS A 4 -25.19 -5.23 12.01
CA LYS A 4 -25.28 -5.29 10.54
C LYS A 4 -24.92 -3.96 9.88
N LEU A 5 -25.37 -2.85 10.47
CA LEU A 5 -25.03 -1.51 9.99
C LEU A 5 -23.53 -1.23 10.10
N ASN A 6 -22.89 -1.61 11.21
CA ASN A 6 -21.45 -1.43 11.39
C ASN A 6 -20.64 -2.26 10.38
N THR A 7 -21.08 -3.47 10.07
CA THR A 7 -20.46 -4.32 9.05
C THR A 7 -20.57 -3.69 7.66
N GLU A 8 -21.77 -3.27 7.27
CA GLU A 8 -22.02 -2.65 5.96
C GLU A 8 -21.22 -1.34 5.77
N ILE A 9 -21.07 -0.55 6.83
CA ILE A 9 -20.21 0.65 6.81
C ILE A 9 -18.74 0.27 6.60
N SER A 10 -18.25 -0.75 7.33
CA SER A 10 -16.86 -1.19 7.21
C SER A 10 -16.54 -1.75 5.83
N GLU A 11 -17.46 -2.54 5.26
CA GLU A 11 -17.31 -3.11 3.91
C GLU A 11 -17.24 -2.02 2.85
N ARG A 12 -18.10 -0.99 2.94
CA ARG A 12 -18.06 0.16 2.04
C ARG A 12 -16.75 0.94 2.12
N ILE A 13 -16.23 1.15 3.33
CA ILE A 13 -14.93 1.83 3.50
C ILE A 13 -13.80 1.02 2.86
N GLU A 14 -13.82 -0.30 3.00
CA GLU A 14 -12.83 -1.18 2.36
C GLU A 14 -12.98 -1.18 0.83
N GLU A 15 -14.21 -1.26 0.32
CA GLU A 15 -14.49 -1.21 -1.12
C GLU A 15 -14.02 0.10 -1.76
N ASP A 16 -14.31 1.24 -1.13
CA ASP A 16 -13.84 2.55 -1.60
C ASP A 16 -12.31 2.66 -1.57
N GLY A 17 -11.67 2.13 -0.51
CA GLY A 17 -10.22 2.05 -0.40
C GLY A 17 -9.60 1.19 -1.49
N ARG A 18 -10.20 0.04 -1.79
CA ARG A 18 -9.76 -0.88 -2.83
C ARG A 18 -9.98 -0.32 -4.24
N ALA A 19 -11.10 0.35 -4.49
CA ALA A 19 -11.42 0.98 -5.77
C ALA A 19 -10.44 2.11 -6.13
N SER A 20 -9.84 2.75 -5.12
CA SER A 20 -8.85 3.81 -5.27
C SER A 20 -7.38 3.34 -5.13
N SER A 21 -7.17 2.03 -4.97
CA SER A 21 -5.83 1.43 -4.81
C SER A 21 -5.25 0.94 -6.13
N ILE A 22 -3.91 0.99 -6.23
CA ILE A 22 -3.15 0.46 -7.37
C ILE A 22 -2.12 -0.53 -6.85
N VAL A 23 -1.99 -1.68 -7.52
CA VAL A 23 -0.95 -2.68 -7.23
C VAL A 23 0.23 -2.47 -8.18
N MET A 24 1.43 -2.30 -7.62
CA MET A 24 2.68 -2.17 -8.37
C MET A 24 3.52 -3.43 -8.18
N THR A 25 4.00 -4.03 -9.27
CA THR A 25 4.82 -5.24 -9.24
C THR A 25 6.18 -4.99 -9.91
N GLY A 26 7.15 -5.88 -9.67
CA GLY A 26 8.49 -5.76 -10.26
C GLY A 26 9.39 -4.71 -9.59
N ILE A 27 8.99 -4.15 -8.45
CA ILE A 27 9.82 -3.27 -7.64
C ILE A 27 10.72 -4.12 -6.75
N PRO A 28 12.06 -3.95 -6.79
CA PRO A 28 12.96 -4.68 -5.91
C PRO A 28 12.69 -4.32 -4.44
N GLU A 29 12.63 -5.35 -3.60
CA GLU A 29 12.49 -5.21 -2.14
C GLU A 29 13.72 -4.54 -1.52
N CYS A 30 13.49 -3.87 -0.39
CA CYS A 30 14.54 -3.30 0.44
C CYS A 30 15.35 -4.39 1.16
N SER A 31 16.54 -4.04 1.69
CA SER A 31 17.33 -4.99 2.47
C SER A 31 16.56 -5.48 3.71
N GLU A 32 16.64 -6.77 4.02
CA GLU A 32 16.07 -7.36 5.22
C GLU A 32 16.78 -6.89 6.50
N ASP A 33 18.00 -6.34 6.37
CA ASP A 33 18.77 -5.78 7.49
C ASP A 33 18.21 -4.42 7.96
N LEU A 34 17.34 -3.79 7.17
CA LEU A 34 16.74 -2.52 7.55
C LEU A 34 15.69 -2.71 8.65
N PRO A 35 15.65 -1.81 9.65
CA PRO A 35 14.56 -1.81 10.62
C PRO A 35 13.21 -1.56 9.92
N PRO A 36 12.08 -2.00 10.50
CA PRO A 36 10.76 -1.88 9.87
C PRO A 36 10.42 -0.47 9.36
N CYS A 37 10.74 0.56 10.13
CA CYS A 37 10.55 1.96 9.72
C CYS A 37 11.42 2.37 8.52
N GLY A 38 12.65 1.84 8.43
CA GLY A 38 13.53 2.04 7.28
C GLY A 38 12.99 1.36 6.02
N ARG A 39 12.46 0.14 6.16
CA ARG A 39 11.83 -0.61 5.06
C ARG A 39 10.61 0.12 4.51
N GLN A 40 9.74 0.62 5.40
CA GLN A 40 8.58 1.41 5.00
C GLN A 40 8.99 2.68 4.25
N GLY A 41 9.97 3.43 4.76
CA GLY A 41 10.48 4.63 4.10
C GLY A 41 11.08 4.35 2.72
N ASP A 42 11.78 3.22 2.55
CA ASP A 42 12.33 2.81 1.26
C ASP A 42 11.22 2.53 0.22
N VAL A 43 10.19 1.78 0.60
CA VAL A 43 9.03 1.51 -0.27
C VAL A 43 8.35 2.81 -0.70
N GLU A 44 8.09 3.72 0.24
CA GLU A 44 7.49 5.02 -0.05
C GLU A 44 8.35 5.87 -1.00
N ASN A 45 9.66 5.85 -0.81
CA ASN A 45 10.61 6.56 -1.66
C ASN A 45 10.63 5.99 -3.09
N ARG A 46 10.59 4.67 -3.26
CA ARG A 46 10.53 4.01 -4.57
C ARG A 46 9.24 4.34 -5.31
N VAL A 47 8.10 4.22 -4.63
CA VAL A 47 6.79 4.56 -5.22
C VAL A 47 6.78 6.02 -5.67
N ARG A 48 7.29 6.94 -4.84
CA ARG A 48 7.43 8.36 -5.21
C ARG A 48 8.31 8.56 -6.44
N GLY A 49 9.44 7.85 -6.52
CA GLY A 49 10.32 7.86 -7.69
C GLY A 49 9.59 7.46 -8.97
N ILE A 50 8.80 6.39 -8.92
CA ILE A 50 8.02 5.90 -10.06
C ILE A 50 6.96 6.92 -10.47
N LEU A 51 6.19 7.44 -9.52
CA LEU A 51 5.16 8.47 -9.78
C LEU A 51 5.77 9.72 -10.41
N ASN A 52 6.95 10.15 -9.95
CA ASN A 52 7.69 11.27 -10.53
C ASN A 52 8.11 11.01 -11.98
N VAL A 53 8.64 9.82 -12.29
CA VAL A 53 9.03 9.45 -13.66
C VAL A 53 7.81 9.44 -14.59
N LEU A 54 6.67 8.95 -14.09
CA LEU A 54 5.40 8.95 -14.82
C LEU A 54 4.71 10.33 -14.86
N LYS A 55 5.28 11.36 -14.21
CA LYS A 55 4.73 12.71 -14.09
C LYS A 55 3.31 12.73 -13.50
N VAL A 56 3.02 11.80 -12.60
CA VAL A 56 1.73 11.72 -11.90
C VAL A 56 1.75 12.68 -10.73
N VAL A 57 0.84 13.66 -10.74
CA VAL A 57 0.66 14.60 -9.62
C VAL A 57 -0.34 14.01 -8.64
N CYS A 58 0.15 13.27 -7.64
CA CYS A 58 -0.69 12.72 -6.59
C CYS A 58 0.04 12.61 -5.24
N ARG A 59 -0.72 12.38 -4.18
CA ARG A 59 -0.22 12.03 -2.85
C ARG A 59 -1.00 10.80 -2.36
N PRO A 60 -0.44 9.58 -2.48
CA PRO A 60 -1.08 8.39 -1.95
C PRO A 60 -1.38 8.54 -0.45
N GLN A 61 -2.57 8.11 -0.03
CA GLN A 61 -2.96 8.17 1.39
C GLN A 61 -2.19 7.15 2.23
N VAL A 62 -2.02 5.94 1.69
CA VAL A 62 -1.27 4.86 2.34
C VAL A 62 -0.49 4.07 1.29
N ILE A 63 0.68 3.57 1.68
CA ILE A 63 1.53 2.73 0.85
C ILE A 63 1.92 1.51 1.68
N TYR A 64 1.68 0.32 1.13
CA TYR A 64 2.00 -0.94 1.80
C TYR A 64 2.98 -1.74 0.95
N GLY A 65 4.03 -2.26 1.58
CA GLY A 65 4.79 -3.37 1.02
C GLY A 65 4.05 -4.67 1.27
N MET A 66 3.82 -5.47 0.22
CA MET A 66 3.18 -6.79 0.37
C MET A 66 4.10 -7.83 1.01
N GLY A 67 5.40 -7.52 1.14
CA GLY A 67 6.41 -8.41 1.69
C GLY A 67 6.69 -9.62 0.80
N ARG A 68 7.67 -10.44 1.19
CA ARG A 68 7.84 -11.77 0.59
C ARG A 68 6.73 -12.67 1.10
N MET A 69 5.92 -13.23 0.20
CA MET A 69 5.13 -14.40 0.52
C MET A 69 6.12 -15.52 0.88
N SER A 70 6.27 -15.82 2.17
CA SER A 70 6.91 -17.06 2.58
C SER A 70 6.03 -18.20 2.07
N PRO A 71 6.52 -19.11 1.21
CA PRO A 71 5.78 -20.34 0.94
C PRO A 71 5.67 -21.08 2.27
N SER A 72 4.44 -21.18 2.79
CA SER A 72 4.08 -22.08 3.88
C SER A 72 4.16 -23.52 3.43
#